data_AF-A0A4U7CXC3-F1
#
_entry.id   AF-A0A4U7CXC3-F1
#
_cell.length_a   1.000
_cell.length_b   1.000
_cell.length_c   1.000
_cell.angle_alpha   90.00
_cell.angle_beta   90.00
_cell.angle_gamma   90.00
#
_symmetry.space_group_name_H-M   'P 1'
#
loop_
_entity.id
_entity.type
_entity.pdbx_description
1 polymer ?
#
loop_
_entity_poly.entity_id
_entity_poly.type
_entity_poly.pdbx_seq_one_letter_code
_entity_poly.pdbx_strand_id
1 'polypeptide(L)'
;MRAALRSELLDRLYGRDDPAWDEWVAGLSAAERDELESLLDVYLRELDGRDADALAGLGRALGVHERARREIANGGYWDRTHALVWLALLRDAPDRDLLKTHCTETPRERAAAARILYAAETDDCATTGVDLLLRDEPESFSVFGVDTLYRVAERDPSPFFERAAADFARWPPALQRQALLVVRHLTTVVGDADLSWVVGSLSSPHPSVRSAAWRALGAYGWNRAVRDTVDLAAIAADPTPPVRASAYRALGTWGDAEAIAAIEAAGTADPDARARVTAAETLVSQRTSAEAVDPNDPPRADLGADRTASANGRSVDETAAFDVAWAWAVEHARFDRLARDISRDRDRLHDEVRG
;
A
#
# COMPACT_ATOMS: atom_id res chain seq x y z
N MET A 1 13.65 11.33 -35.80
CA MET A 1 12.56 10.37 -35.56
C MET A 1 11.86 10.63 -34.23
N ARG A 2 12.47 10.30 -33.06
CA ARG A 2 11.84 10.47 -31.73
C ARG A 2 11.16 11.81 -31.48
N ALA A 3 11.83 12.93 -31.78
CA ALA A 3 11.27 14.27 -31.57
C ALA A 3 10.00 14.53 -32.41
N ALA A 4 9.95 14.03 -33.65
CA ALA A 4 8.78 14.16 -34.52
C ALA A 4 7.62 13.30 -34.01
N LEU A 5 7.89 12.03 -33.65
CA LEU A 5 6.89 11.13 -33.06
C LEU A 5 6.34 11.70 -31.74
N ARG A 6 7.19 12.27 -30.90
CA ARG A 6 6.78 12.93 -29.65
C ARG A 6 5.88 14.13 -29.92
N SER A 7 6.24 14.99 -30.87
CA SER A 7 5.44 16.16 -31.22
C SER A 7 4.05 15.72 -31.71
N GLU A 8 4.01 14.72 -32.57
CA GLU A 8 2.76 14.21 -33.14
C GLU A 8 1.90 13.47 -32.10
N LEU A 9 2.52 12.72 -31.18
CA LEU A 9 1.84 12.10 -30.05
C LEU A 9 1.11 13.14 -29.21
N LEU A 10 1.80 14.24 -28.85
CA LEU A 10 1.24 15.31 -28.03
C LEU A 10 0.15 16.09 -28.77
N ASP A 11 0.31 16.32 -30.07
CA ASP A 11 -0.73 16.93 -30.91
C ASP A 11 -2.01 16.07 -30.93
N ARG A 12 -1.88 14.76 -31.07
CA ARG A 12 -3.03 13.85 -31.02
C ARG A 12 -3.67 13.77 -29.65
N LEU A 13 -2.86 13.76 -28.58
CA LEU A 13 -3.35 13.62 -27.21
C LEU A 13 -4.10 14.87 -26.73
N TYR A 14 -3.65 16.07 -27.11
CA TYR A 14 -4.18 17.33 -26.57
C TYR A 14 -4.84 18.23 -27.62
N GLY A 15 -4.56 18.04 -28.90
CA GLY A 15 -5.04 18.88 -30.00
C GLY A 15 -6.25 18.33 -30.74
N ARG A 16 -6.73 17.12 -30.40
CA ARG A 16 -7.82 16.43 -31.11
C ARG A 16 -8.84 15.85 -30.13
N ASP A 17 -10.11 15.87 -30.52
CA ASP A 17 -11.17 15.17 -29.78
C ASP A 17 -11.06 13.64 -29.95
N ASP A 18 -10.65 13.19 -31.14
CA ASP A 18 -10.29 11.80 -31.44
C ASP A 18 -8.83 11.72 -31.89
N PRO A 19 -7.96 11.02 -31.14
CA PRO A 19 -6.56 10.86 -31.51
C PRO A 19 -6.31 10.05 -32.80
N ALA A 20 -7.26 9.23 -33.26
CA ALA A 20 -7.13 8.35 -34.43
C ALA A 20 -5.87 7.46 -34.38
N TRP A 21 -5.65 6.77 -33.26
CA TRP A 21 -4.44 5.98 -33.01
C TRP A 21 -4.20 4.88 -34.04
N ASP A 22 -5.23 4.13 -34.43
CA ASP A 22 -5.11 3.01 -35.36
C ASP A 22 -4.63 3.46 -36.75
N GLU A 23 -5.20 4.54 -37.29
CA GLU A 23 -4.81 5.10 -38.59
C GLU A 23 -3.35 5.57 -38.54
N TRP A 24 -2.96 6.24 -37.46
CA TRP A 24 -1.59 6.71 -37.31
C TRP A 24 -0.61 5.56 -37.26
N VAL A 25 -0.84 4.57 -36.38
CA VAL A 25 0.04 3.41 -36.21
C VAL A 25 0.14 2.58 -37.50
N ALA A 26 -0.96 2.47 -38.27
CA ALA A 26 -0.96 1.77 -39.56
C ALA A 26 0.03 2.39 -40.57
N GLY A 27 0.22 3.72 -40.53
CA GLY A 27 1.15 4.44 -41.40
C GLY A 27 2.62 4.40 -40.96
N LEU A 28 2.92 3.95 -39.74
CA LEU A 28 4.28 3.93 -39.20
C LEU A 28 5.08 2.71 -39.64
N SER A 29 6.38 2.90 -39.87
CA SER A 29 7.35 1.82 -40.03
C SER A 29 7.61 1.06 -38.73
N ALA A 30 8.24 -0.12 -38.81
CA ALA A 30 8.58 -0.91 -37.61
C ALA A 30 9.46 -0.11 -36.63
N ALA A 31 10.50 0.57 -37.11
CA ALA A 31 11.38 1.37 -36.26
C ALA A 31 10.66 2.55 -35.59
N GLU A 32 9.66 3.14 -36.27
CA GLU A 32 8.85 4.21 -35.68
C GLU A 32 7.88 3.67 -34.63
N ARG A 33 7.31 2.48 -34.83
CA ARG A 33 6.47 1.81 -33.82
C ARG A 33 7.26 1.47 -32.56
N ASP A 34 8.47 0.94 -32.71
CA ASP A 34 9.37 0.63 -31.58
C ASP A 34 9.72 1.91 -30.79
N GLU A 35 10.02 3.00 -31.50
CA GLU A 35 10.31 4.29 -30.88
C GLU A 35 9.07 4.91 -30.21
N LEU A 36 7.90 4.75 -30.81
CA LEU A 36 6.62 5.21 -30.24
C LEU A 36 6.24 4.41 -29.00
N GLU A 37 6.48 3.09 -28.99
CA GLU A 37 6.32 2.25 -27.82
C GLU A 37 7.26 2.71 -26.67
N SER A 38 8.52 3.06 -26.99
CA SER A 38 9.44 3.65 -26.00
C SER A 38 8.95 4.99 -25.44
N LEU A 39 8.33 5.84 -26.27
CA LEU A 39 7.71 7.07 -25.79
C LEU A 39 6.49 6.78 -24.91
N LEU A 40 5.66 5.82 -25.31
CA LEU A 40 4.48 5.42 -24.57
C LEU A 40 4.83 4.92 -23.16
N ASP A 41 5.87 4.11 -23.00
CA ASP A 41 6.34 3.64 -21.68
C ASP A 41 6.69 4.82 -20.75
N VAL A 42 7.40 5.83 -21.27
CA VAL A 42 7.75 7.03 -20.50
C VAL A 42 6.49 7.78 -20.07
N TYR A 43 5.57 8.04 -21.00
CA TYR A 43 4.38 8.84 -20.71
C TYR A 43 3.37 8.13 -19.80
N LEU A 44 3.17 6.82 -19.95
CA LEU A 44 2.28 6.04 -19.06
C LEU A 44 2.80 5.96 -17.62
N ARG A 45 4.08 6.25 -17.38
CA ARG A 45 4.67 6.32 -16.02
C ARG A 45 4.54 7.71 -15.39
N GLU A 46 4.34 8.75 -16.20
CA GLU A 46 4.30 10.15 -15.77
C GLU A 46 2.89 10.72 -15.73
N LEU A 47 1.95 10.14 -16.49
CA LEU A 47 0.59 10.65 -16.66
C LEU A 47 -0.45 9.71 -16.05
N ASP A 48 -1.58 10.30 -15.64
CA ASP A 48 -2.70 9.63 -14.98
C ASP A 48 -4.07 10.11 -15.53
N GLY A 49 -5.16 9.49 -15.05
CA GLY A 49 -6.52 9.86 -15.45
C GLY A 49 -6.78 9.70 -16.95
N ARG A 50 -7.54 10.63 -17.54
CA ARG A 50 -7.96 10.60 -18.95
C ARG A 50 -6.79 10.52 -19.93
N ASP A 51 -5.66 11.16 -19.62
CA ASP A 51 -4.47 11.15 -20.48
C ASP A 51 -3.88 9.74 -20.55
N ALA A 52 -3.76 9.06 -19.40
CA ALA A 52 -3.33 7.68 -19.32
C ALA A 52 -4.30 6.73 -20.04
N ASP A 53 -5.61 6.96 -19.91
CA ASP A 53 -6.64 6.14 -20.58
C ASP A 53 -6.60 6.30 -22.10
N ALA A 54 -6.37 7.52 -22.59
CA ALA A 54 -6.17 7.80 -24.01
C ALA A 54 -4.88 7.15 -24.54
N LEU A 55 -3.78 7.22 -23.79
CA LEU A 55 -2.51 6.56 -24.12
C LEU A 55 -2.61 5.03 -24.06
N ALA A 56 -3.43 4.47 -23.17
CA ALA A 56 -3.73 3.03 -23.19
C ALA A 56 -4.40 2.62 -24.51
N GLY A 57 -5.20 3.50 -25.12
CA GLY A 57 -5.71 3.36 -26.49
C GLY A 57 -4.60 3.26 -27.53
N LEU A 58 -3.54 4.06 -27.42
CA LEU A 58 -2.37 3.94 -28.30
C LEU A 58 -1.64 2.61 -28.10
N GLY A 59 -1.50 2.14 -26.87
CA GLY A 59 -0.93 0.82 -26.58
C GLY A 59 -1.73 -0.33 -27.20
N ARG A 60 -3.06 -0.18 -27.29
CA ARG A 60 -3.93 -1.10 -28.04
C ARG A 60 -3.66 -1.05 -29.54
N ALA A 61 -3.60 0.13 -30.13
CA ALA A 61 -3.27 0.31 -31.56
C ALA A 61 -1.89 -0.25 -31.93
N LEU A 62 -0.90 -0.15 -31.03
CA LEU A 62 0.42 -0.74 -31.19
C LEU A 62 0.45 -2.27 -31.00
N GLY A 63 -0.65 -2.89 -30.55
CA GLY A 63 -0.74 -4.33 -30.31
C GLY A 63 0.02 -4.83 -29.07
N VAL A 64 0.41 -3.91 -28.17
CA VAL A 64 1.20 -4.24 -26.97
C VAL A 64 0.43 -5.19 -26.04
N HIS A 65 -0.86 -4.93 -25.86
CA HIS A 65 -1.76 -5.73 -25.01
C HIS A 65 -1.89 -7.21 -25.44
N GLU A 66 -2.02 -7.49 -26.74
CA GLU A 66 -2.08 -8.86 -27.27
C GLU A 66 -0.70 -9.55 -27.21
N ARG A 67 0.37 -8.80 -27.49
CA ARG A 67 1.74 -9.32 -27.33
C ARG A 67 2.00 -9.71 -25.87
N ALA A 68 1.64 -8.85 -24.92
CA ALA A 68 1.82 -9.12 -23.49
C ALA A 68 1.03 -10.37 -23.03
N ARG A 69 -0.21 -10.57 -23.47
CA ARG A 69 -0.98 -11.79 -23.18
C ARG A 69 -0.30 -13.06 -23.71
N ARG A 70 0.24 -13.01 -24.93
CA ARG A 70 1.00 -14.14 -25.51
C ARG A 70 2.31 -14.41 -24.77
N GLU A 71 3.00 -13.36 -24.32
CA GLU A 71 4.22 -13.46 -23.50
C GLU A 71 3.92 -14.03 -22.11
N ILE A 72 2.77 -13.71 -21.50
CA ILE A 72 2.32 -14.37 -20.26
C ILE A 72 2.12 -15.86 -20.49
N ALA A 73 1.41 -16.24 -21.55
CA ALA A 73 1.06 -17.63 -21.83
C ALA A 73 2.27 -18.51 -22.21
N ASN A 74 3.21 -17.97 -23.01
CA ASN A 74 4.23 -18.77 -23.69
C ASN A 74 5.67 -18.31 -23.41
N GLY A 75 5.85 -17.14 -22.80
CA GLY A 75 7.15 -16.53 -22.57
C GLY A 75 7.88 -17.06 -21.34
N GLY A 76 9.17 -16.78 -21.27
CA GLY A 76 9.98 -17.04 -20.08
C GLY A 76 9.75 -15.98 -18.99
N TYR A 77 10.41 -16.15 -17.84
CA TYR A 77 10.32 -15.22 -16.69
C TYR A 77 10.45 -13.73 -17.06
N TRP A 78 11.42 -13.39 -17.93
CA TRP A 78 11.66 -12.00 -18.34
C TRP A 78 10.55 -11.44 -19.22
N ASP A 79 10.10 -12.22 -20.20
CA ASP A 79 9.00 -11.85 -21.09
C ASP A 79 7.72 -11.65 -20.29
N ARG A 80 7.40 -12.58 -19.37
CA ARG A 80 6.25 -12.46 -18.48
C ARG A 80 6.34 -11.23 -17.59
N THR A 81 7.50 -10.97 -16.97
CA THR A 81 7.67 -9.79 -16.12
C THR A 81 7.46 -8.49 -16.91
N HIS A 82 8.01 -8.41 -18.12
CA HIS A 82 7.84 -7.25 -19.00
C HIS A 82 6.38 -7.08 -19.44
N ALA A 83 5.72 -8.18 -19.82
CA ALA A 83 4.31 -8.20 -20.18
C ALA A 83 3.41 -7.71 -19.03
N LEU A 84 3.68 -8.16 -17.80
CA LEU A 84 2.92 -7.74 -16.62
C LEU A 84 3.06 -6.24 -16.34
N VAL A 85 4.25 -5.66 -16.58
CA VAL A 85 4.48 -4.21 -16.48
C VAL A 85 3.64 -3.46 -17.52
N TRP A 86 3.65 -3.91 -18.78
CA TRP A 86 2.87 -3.29 -19.83
C TRP A 86 1.37 -3.34 -19.56
N LEU A 87 0.83 -4.49 -19.15
CA LEU A 87 -0.59 -4.60 -18.83
C LEU A 87 -0.98 -3.73 -17.63
N ALA A 88 -0.08 -3.55 -16.65
CA ALA A 88 -0.32 -2.63 -15.54
C ALA A 88 -0.34 -1.16 -16.00
N LEU A 89 0.62 -0.74 -16.84
CA LEU A 89 0.67 0.61 -17.41
C LEU A 89 -0.55 0.90 -18.30
N LEU A 90 -1.00 -0.09 -19.07
CA LEU A 90 -2.18 0.02 -19.93
C LEU A 90 -3.50 -0.13 -19.16
N ARG A 91 -3.45 -0.47 -17.85
CA ARG A 91 -4.62 -0.76 -17.02
C ARG A 91 -5.54 -1.81 -17.66
N ASP A 92 -4.93 -2.80 -18.31
CA ASP A 92 -5.62 -3.78 -19.12
C ASP A 92 -5.40 -5.18 -18.53
N ALA A 93 -6.27 -5.57 -17.62
CA ALA A 93 -6.17 -6.86 -16.95
C ALA A 93 -6.46 -8.02 -17.93
N PRO A 94 -5.60 -9.05 -17.97
CA PRO A 94 -5.93 -10.29 -18.65
C PRO A 94 -6.92 -11.11 -17.79
N ASP A 95 -7.44 -12.19 -18.36
CA ASP A 95 -8.29 -13.13 -17.63
C ASP A 95 -7.56 -13.65 -16.38
N ARG A 96 -8.32 -13.78 -15.28
CA ARG A 96 -7.88 -14.38 -14.03
C ARG A 96 -7.22 -15.74 -14.23
N ASP A 97 -7.76 -16.57 -15.12
CA ASP A 97 -7.22 -17.91 -15.38
C ASP A 97 -5.83 -17.86 -15.99
N LEU A 98 -5.56 -16.86 -16.84
CA LEU A 98 -4.24 -16.65 -17.41
C LEU A 98 -3.22 -16.31 -16.31
N LEU A 99 -3.56 -15.38 -15.41
CA LEU A 99 -2.68 -15.00 -14.29
C LEU A 99 -2.46 -16.15 -13.32
N LYS A 100 -3.52 -16.88 -12.97
CA LYS A 100 -3.45 -18.00 -12.02
C LYS A 100 -2.67 -19.20 -12.55
N THR A 101 -2.61 -19.36 -13.86
CA THR A 101 -1.89 -20.47 -14.51
C THR A 101 -0.42 -20.14 -14.71
N HIS A 102 -0.10 -18.90 -15.11
CA HIS A 102 1.24 -18.56 -15.61
C HIS A 102 2.05 -17.62 -14.72
N CYS A 103 1.43 -16.93 -13.75
CA CYS A 103 2.10 -15.90 -12.93
C CYS A 103 2.27 -16.33 -11.47
N THR A 104 2.62 -17.59 -11.23
CA THR A 104 2.67 -18.17 -9.87
C THR A 104 4.07 -18.56 -9.39
N GLU A 105 5.08 -18.60 -10.25
CA GLU A 105 6.39 -19.18 -9.94
C GLU A 105 7.13 -18.41 -8.83
N THR A 106 7.05 -17.08 -8.83
CA THR A 106 7.75 -16.24 -7.83
C THR A 106 6.82 -15.28 -7.09
N PRO A 107 7.14 -14.90 -5.84
CA PRO A 107 6.38 -13.86 -5.12
C PRO A 107 6.31 -12.53 -5.87
N ARG A 108 7.34 -12.21 -6.68
CA ARG A 108 7.40 -10.99 -7.49
C ARG A 108 6.44 -11.03 -8.67
N GLU A 109 6.35 -12.15 -9.37
CA GLU A 109 5.38 -12.33 -10.45
C GLU A 109 3.95 -12.30 -9.92
N ARG A 110 3.68 -12.95 -8.78
CA ARG A 110 2.36 -12.91 -8.12
C ARG A 110 1.97 -11.50 -7.74
N ALA A 111 2.91 -10.71 -7.21
CA ALA A 111 2.70 -9.30 -6.93
C ALA A 111 2.47 -8.47 -8.20
N ALA A 112 3.20 -8.72 -9.28
CA ALA A 112 3.00 -8.00 -10.53
C ALA A 112 1.62 -8.33 -11.15
N ALA A 113 1.19 -9.59 -11.10
CA ALA A 113 -0.14 -10.01 -11.53
C ALA A 113 -1.25 -9.34 -10.70
N ALA A 114 -1.14 -9.35 -9.38
CA ALA A 114 -2.09 -8.67 -8.49
C ALA A 114 -2.10 -7.14 -8.70
N ARG A 115 -0.94 -6.55 -9.04
CA ARG A 115 -0.85 -5.11 -9.35
C ARG A 115 -1.65 -4.72 -10.59
N ILE A 116 -1.71 -5.58 -11.60
CA ILE A 116 -2.51 -5.33 -12.81
C ILE A 116 -3.99 -5.26 -12.46
N LEU A 117 -4.49 -6.20 -11.64
CA LEU A 117 -5.89 -6.20 -11.19
C LEU A 117 -6.25 -4.90 -10.48
N TYR A 118 -5.33 -4.41 -9.62
CA TYR A 118 -5.49 -3.11 -8.97
C TYR A 118 -5.47 -1.96 -9.97
N ALA A 119 -4.50 -1.92 -10.90
CA ALA A 119 -4.35 -0.84 -11.87
C ALA A 119 -5.53 -0.75 -12.86
N ALA A 120 -6.08 -1.91 -13.24
CA ALA A 120 -7.27 -2.03 -14.09
C ALA A 120 -8.59 -1.86 -13.32
N GLU A 121 -8.54 -1.68 -12.01
CA GLU A 121 -9.70 -1.56 -11.12
C GLU A 121 -10.73 -2.69 -11.31
N THR A 122 -10.28 -3.95 -11.42
CA THR A 122 -11.21 -5.08 -11.62
C THR A 122 -12.10 -5.28 -10.38
N ASP A 123 -13.36 -5.68 -10.61
CA ASP A 123 -14.32 -5.92 -9.52
C ASP A 123 -13.85 -7.01 -8.53
N ASP A 124 -13.09 -7.99 -9.01
CA ASP A 124 -12.58 -9.11 -8.22
C ASP A 124 -11.16 -8.87 -7.67
N CYS A 125 -10.63 -7.65 -7.81
CA CYS A 125 -9.23 -7.30 -7.49
C CYS A 125 -8.81 -7.75 -6.08
N ALA A 126 -9.62 -7.48 -5.06
CA ALA A 126 -9.31 -7.87 -3.69
C ALA A 126 -9.25 -9.40 -3.54
N THR A 127 -10.27 -10.11 -4.03
CA THR A 127 -10.35 -11.57 -3.89
C THR A 127 -9.25 -12.28 -4.70
N THR A 128 -9.09 -11.93 -5.97
CA THR A 128 -8.09 -12.57 -6.84
C THR A 128 -6.67 -12.13 -6.52
N GLY A 129 -6.46 -10.85 -6.19
CA GLY A 129 -5.16 -10.33 -5.80
C GLY A 129 -4.62 -10.94 -4.52
N VAL A 130 -5.45 -11.05 -3.48
CA VAL A 130 -5.10 -11.73 -2.23
C VAL A 130 -4.81 -13.21 -2.46
N ASP A 131 -5.63 -13.88 -3.27
CA ASP A 131 -5.41 -15.29 -3.62
C ASP A 131 -4.08 -15.49 -4.37
N LEU A 132 -3.77 -14.63 -5.34
CA LEU A 132 -2.47 -14.66 -6.04
C LEU A 132 -1.31 -14.42 -5.08
N LEU A 133 -1.41 -13.45 -4.18
CA LEU A 133 -0.31 -13.08 -3.29
C LEU A 133 -0.04 -14.13 -2.19
N LEU A 134 -1.10 -14.65 -1.57
CA LEU A 134 -1.04 -15.47 -0.35
C LEU A 134 -1.37 -16.96 -0.56
N ARG A 135 -1.35 -17.45 -1.80
CA ARG A 135 -1.46 -18.89 -2.12
C ARG A 135 -0.16 -19.67 -1.86
N ASP A 136 -0.31 -21.00 -1.81
CA ASP A 136 0.76 -21.99 -1.93
C ASP A 136 1.96 -21.72 -1.01
N GLU A 137 1.73 -21.75 0.31
CA GLU A 137 2.75 -21.50 1.34
C GLU A 137 3.55 -20.20 1.10
N PRO A 138 2.91 -19.03 1.24
CA PRO A 138 3.53 -17.78 0.85
C PRO A 138 4.80 -17.49 1.65
N GLU A 139 5.84 -17.07 0.93
CA GLU A 139 7.07 -16.52 1.49
C GLU A 139 6.91 -15.01 1.75
N SER A 140 7.92 -14.41 2.39
CA SER A 140 7.96 -12.95 2.56
C SER A 140 8.10 -12.23 1.22
N PHE A 141 7.41 -11.09 1.10
CA PHE A 141 7.39 -10.26 -0.08
C PHE A 141 8.57 -9.28 -0.15
N SER A 142 8.84 -8.78 -1.36
CA SER A 142 9.57 -7.52 -1.56
C SER A 142 8.71 -6.32 -1.13
N VAL A 143 9.31 -5.13 -1.06
CA VAL A 143 8.57 -3.87 -0.80
C VAL A 143 7.40 -3.70 -1.77
N PHE A 144 7.63 -3.98 -3.05
CA PHE A 144 6.60 -3.95 -4.08
C PHE A 144 5.46 -4.96 -3.82
N GLY A 145 5.78 -6.15 -3.31
CA GLY A 145 4.76 -7.14 -2.97
C GLY A 145 3.90 -6.72 -1.76
N VAL A 146 4.50 -6.14 -0.73
CA VAL A 146 3.75 -5.60 0.43
C VAL A 146 2.86 -4.42 0.01
N ASP A 147 3.40 -3.48 -0.79
CA ASP A 147 2.62 -2.34 -1.33
C ASP A 147 1.47 -2.84 -2.21
N THR A 148 1.70 -3.89 -3.01
CA THR A 148 0.62 -4.51 -3.79
C THR A 148 -0.43 -5.13 -2.88
N LEU A 149 -0.05 -5.88 -1.85
CA LEU A 149 -0.99 -6.50 -0.91
C LEU A 149 -1.87 -5.46 -0.21
N TYR A 150 -1.29 -4.34 0.22
CA TYR A 150 -2.06 -3.21 0.75
C TYR A 150 -3.03 -2.66 -0.27
N ARG A 151 -2.57 -2.34 -1.49
CA ARG A 151 -3.41 -1.73 -2.55
C ARG A 151 -4.60 -2.60 -2.94
N VAL A 152 -4.39 -3.91 -3.10
CA VAL A 152 -5.51 -4.82 -3.43
C VAL A 152 -6.50 -4.96 -2.28
N ALA A 153 -6.04 -4.82 -1.02
CA ALA A 153 -6.90 -4.90 0.16
C ALA A 153 -7.50 -3.55 0.59
N GLU A 154 -7.03 -2.41 0.06
CA GLU A 154 -7.41 -1.07 0.54
C GLU A 154 -8.90 -0.78 0.34
N ARG A 155 -9.48 -1.22 -0.78
CA ARG A 155 -10.90 -1.00 -1.10
C ARG A 155 -11.83 -2.00 -0.43
N ASP A 156 -11.41 -3.26 -0.36
CA ASP A 156 -12.12 -4.34 0.33
C ASP A 156 -11.08 -5.22 1.04
N PRO A 157 -10.91 -5.04 2.37
CA PRO A 157 -9.91 -5.80 3.10
C PRO A 157 -10.39 -7.19 3.51
N SER A 158 -11.66 -7.53 3.29
CA SER A 158 -12.28 -8.76 3.79
C SER A 158 -11.55 -10.03 3.33
N PRO A 159 -11.23 -10.20 2.02
CA PRO A 159 -10.50 -11.38 1.56
C PRO A 159 -9.13 -11.54 2.22
N PHE A 160 -8.44 -10.42 2.50
CA PHE A 160 -7.15 -10.43 3.19
C PHE A 160 -7.30 -10.86 4.65
N PHE A 161 -8.25 -10.28 5.38
CA PHE A 161 -8.50 -10.64 6.78
C PHE A 161 -8.94 -12.09 6.95
N GLU A 162 -9.82 -12.60 6.08
CA GLU A 162 -10.24 -14.00 6.09
C GLU A 162 -9.06 -14.95 5.86
N ARG A 163 -8.22 -14.66 4.85
CA ARG A 163 -7.01 -15.45 4.56
C ARG A 163 -6.02 -15.41 5.72
N ALA A 164 -5.79 -14.24 6.31
CA ALA A 164 -4.90 -14.10 7.46
C ALA A 164 -5.44 -14.86 8.68
N ALA A 165 -6.71 -14.71 9.02
CA ALA A 165 -7.32 -15.44 10.14
C ALA A 165 -7.15 -16.97 10.01
N ALA A 166 -7.26 -17.51 8.79
CA ALA A 166 -7.10 -18.94 8.53
C ALA A 166 -5.63 -19.42 8.62
N ASP A 167 -4.68 -18.67 8.07
CA ASP A 167 -3.34 -19.18 7.76
C ASP A 167 -2.20 -18.50 8.53
N PHE A 168 -2.43 -17.35 9.18
CA PHE A 168 -1.37 -16.49 9.73
C PHE A 168 -0.38 -17.23 10.63
N ALA A 169 -0.87 -18.13 11.50
CA ALA A 169 -0.02 -18.89 12.42
C ALA A 169 0.98 -19.83 11.71
N ARG A 170 0.68 -20.25 10.47
CA ARG A 170 1.53 -21.11 9.64
C ARG A 170 2.54 -20.33 8.80
N TRP A 171 2.36 -19.02 8.64
CA TRP A 171 3.25 -18.20 7.84
C TRP A 171 4.61 -18.00 8.52
N PRO A 172 5.70 -17.84 7.73
CA PRO A 172 7.00 -17.51 8.29
C PRO A 172 6.94 -16.16 9.03
N PRO A 173 7.75 -15.95 10.08
CA PRO A 173 7.69 -14.73 10.91
C PRO A 173 7.89 -13.44 10.10
N ALA A 174 8.63 -13.50 9.01
CA ALA A 174 8.81 -12.36 8.11
C ALA A 174 7.49 -11.96 7.42
N LEU A 175 6.72 -12.93 6.93
CA LEU A 175 5.41 -12.68 6.32
C LEU A 175 4.38 -12.26 7.37
N GLN A 176 4.40 -12.85 8.56
CA GLN A 176 3.55 -12.40 9.67
C GLN A 176 3.72 -10.90 9.96
N ARG A 177 4.97 -10.41 10.01
CA ARG A 177 5.24 -8.97 10.19
C ARG A 177 4.70 -8.13 9.04
N GLN A 178 4.85 -8.59 7.80
CA GLN A 178 4.37 -7.87 6.61
C GLN A 178 2.85 -7.80 6.58
N ALA A 179 2.15 -8.88 6.93
CA ALA A 179 0.70 -8.89 7.04
C ALA A 179 0.21 -7.95 8.16
N LEU A 180 0.84 -7.97 9.33
CA LEU A 180 0.53 -7.03 10.42
C LEU A 180 0.81 -5.57 10.03
N LEU A 181 1.84 -5.33 9.21
CA LEU A 181 2.10 -4.01 8.66
C LEU A 181 0.98 -3.57 7.70
N VAL A 182 0.51 -4.45 6.82
CA VAL A 182 -0.65 -4.15 5.96
C VAL A 182 -1.89 -3.84 6.83
N VAL A 183 -2.17 -4.63 7.86
CA VAL A 183 -3.27 -4.38 8.81
C VAL A 183 -3.20 -2.98 9.42
N ARG A 184 -2.01 -2.53 9.85
CA ARG A 184 -1.79 -1.18 10.42
C ARG A 184 -2.29 -0.07 9.50
N HIS A 185 -2.29 -0.28 8.19
CA HIS A 185 -2.67 0.72 7.19
C HIS A 185 -4.09 0.56 6.64
N LEU A 186 -4.78 -0.55 6.92
CA LEU A 186 -6.14 -0.81 6.41
C LEU A 186 -7.28 -0.24 7.29
N THR A 187 -6.98 0.67 8.21
CA THR A 187 -7.82 1.01 9.38
C THR A 187 -9.17 1.67 9.08
N THR A 188 -9.39 2.16 7.87
CA THR A 188 -10.58 2.95 7.50
C THR A 188 -11.74 2.12 6.92
N VAL A 189 -11.49 0.86 6.55
CA VAL A 189 -12.46 0.02 5.80
C VAL A 189 -12.80 -1.28 6.57
N VAL A 190 -12.29 -1.42 7.79
CA VAL A 190 -12.46 -2.65 8.58
C VAL A 190 -13.79 -2.57 9.34
N GLY A 191 -14.87 -3.03 8.72
CA GLY A 191 -16.16 -3.29 9.37
C GLY A 191 -16.05 -4.41 10.42
N ASP A 192 -16.79 -5.50 10.23
CA ASP A 192 -16.84 -6.65 11.16
C ASP A 192 -15.64 -7.62 11.03
N ALA A 193 -14.47 -7.17 10.56
CA ALA A 193 -13.35 -8.10 10.30
C ALA A 193 -12.80 -8.68 11.61
N ASP A 194 -12.45 -9.97 11.57
CA ASP A 194 -11.85 -10.67 12.71
C ASP A 194 -10.40 -10.20 12.94
N LEU A 195 -10.18 -9.54 14.08
CA LEU A 195 -8.88 -9.08 14.54
C LEU A 195 -8.30 -9.96 15.67
N SER A 196 -8.98 -11.06 16.03
CA SER A 196 -8.54 -11.95 17.11
C SER A 196 -7.14 -12.54 16.85
N TRP A 197 -6.79 -12.80 15.60
CA TRP A 197 -5.46 -13.28 15.22
C TRP A 197 -4.36 -12.21 15.38
N VAL A 198 -4.71 -10.92 15.24
CA VAL A 198 -3.80 -9.79 15.51
C VAL A 198 -3.51 -9.70 17.01
N VAL A 199 -4.55 -9.84 17.84
CA VAL A 199 -4.41 -9.88 19.30
C VAL A 199 -3.63 -11.11 19.74
N GLY A 200 -3.92 -12.29 19.18
CA GLY A 200 -3.16 -13.53 19.43
C GLY A 200 -1.68 -13.41 19.06
N SER A 201 -1.33 -12.57 18.09
CA SER A 201 0.07 -12.31 17.69
C SER A 201 0.89 -11.62 18.79
N LEU A 202 0.25 -11.02 19.80
CA LEU A 202 0.92 -10.53 21.01
C LEU A 202 1.58 -11.65 21.82
N SER A 203 1.19 -12.91 21.62
CA SER A 203 1.79 -14.09 22.26
C SER A 203 2.79 -14.83 21.36
N SER A 204 3.15 -14.26 20.20
CA SER A 204 4.08 -14.92 19.27
C SER A 204 5.44 -15.21 19.92
N PRO A 205 6.06 -16.37 19.64
CA PRO A 205 7.42 -16.66 20.12
C PRO A 205 8.46 -15.70 19.55
N HIS A 206 8.15 -15.01 18.43
CA HIS A 206 9.04 -14.06 17.78
C HIS A 206 8.78 -12.63 18.27
N PRO A 207 9.74 -11.98 18.95
CA PRO A 207 9.53 -10.61 19.45
C PRO A 207 9.23 -9.59 18.35
N SER A 208 9.80 -9.80 17.15
CA SER A 208 9.55 -8.93 16.00
C SER A 208 8.10 -8.99 15.50
N VAL A 209 7.41 -10.15 15.65
CA VAL A 209 5.98 -10.30 15.38
C VAL A 209 5.14 -9.63 16.47
N ARG A 210 5.50 -9.81 17.75
CA ARG A 210 4.82 -9.12 18.87
C ARG A 210 4.91 -7.59 18.74
N SER A 211 6.08 -7.05 18.39
CA SER A 211 6.23 -5.62 18.11
C SER A 211 5.38 -5.15 16.93
N ALA A 212 5.30 -5.94 15.84
CA ALA A 212 4.44 -5.61 14.71
C ALA A 212 2.95 -5.64 15.08
N ALA A 213 2.54 -6.58 15.94
CA ALA A 213 1.16 -6.69 16.43
C ALA A 213 0.77 -5.47 17.26
N TRP A 214 1.62 -5.02 18.19
CA TRP A 214 1.39 -3.76 18.92
C TRP A 214 1.27 -2.56 17.99
N ARG A 215 2.14 -2.44 16.98
CA ARG A 215 2.05 -1.34 16.00
C ARG A 215 0.76 -1.39 15.18
N ALA A 216 0.31 -2.59 14.80
CA ALA A 216 -0.96 -2.77 14.10
C ALA A 216 -2.13 -2.36 15.00
N LEU A 217 -2.21 -2.90 16.22
CA LEU A 217 -3.28 -2.61 17.20
C LEU A 217 -3.33 -1.12 17.60
N GLY A 218 -2.20 -0.42 17.62
CA GLY A 218 -2.17 1.03 17.84
C GLY A 218 -3.07 1.78 16.86
N ALA A 219 -3.14 1.33 15.61
CA ALA A 219 -3.95 1.95 14.56
C ALA A 219 -5.46 1.63 14.66
N TYR A 220 -5.84 0.70 15.55
CA TYR A 220 -7.23 0.30 15.84
C TYR A 220 -7.68 0.74 17.24
N GLY A 221 -7.04 1.76 17.83
CA GLY A 221 -7.41 2.27 19.17
C GLY A 221 -8.84 2.78 19.33
N TRP A 222 -9.50 3.10 18.22
CA TRP A 222 -10.92 3.47 18.18
C TRP A 222 -11.86 2.25 18.37
N ASN A 223 -11.38 1.03 18.13
CA ASN A 223 -12.17 -0.20 18.24
C ASN A 223 -12.12 -0.74 19.67
N ARG A 224 -13.17 -0.47 20.44
CA ARG A 224 -13.28 -0.90 21.83
C ARG A 224 -13.26 -2.43 22.00
N ALA A 225 -13.90 -3.17 21.08
CA ALA A 225 -13.93 -4.63 21.17
C ALA A 225 -12.54 -5.24 21.07
N VAL A 226 -11.67 -4.67 20.23
CA VAL A 226 -10.25 -5.08 20.15
C VAL A 226 -9.54 -4.75 21.45
N ARG A 227 -9.71 -3.53 21.96
CA ARG A 227 -9.03 -3.08 23.18
C ARG A 227 -9.37 -3.93 24.40
N ASP A 228 -10.65 -4.27 24.58
CA ASP A 228 -11.14 -5.07 25.70
C ASP A 228 -10.57 -6.51 25.71
N THR A 229 -9.99 -6.98 24.58
CA THR A 229 -9.34 -8.30 24.48
C THR A 229 -7.85 -8.29 24.77
N VAL A 230 -7.21 -7.11 24.85
CA VAL A 230 -5.76 -6.99 25.05
C VAL A 230 -5.43 -7.01 26.54
N ASP A 231 -4.63 -7.97 26.98
CA ASP A 231 -4.11 -8.01 28.36
C ASP A 231 -2.98 -6.99 28.55
N LEU A 232 -3.32 -5.85 29.15
CA LEU A 232 -2.37 -4.78 29.45
C LEU A 232 -1.34 -5.17 30.51
N ALA A 233 -1.67 -6.10 31.41
CA ALA A 233 -0.73 -6.55 32.45
C ALA A 233 0.43 -7.36 31.86
N ALA A 234 0.22 -8.03 30.72
CA ALA A 234 1.25 -8.77 30.01
C ALA A 234 2.39 -7.89 29.47
N ILE A 235 2.18 -6.58 29.31
CA ILE A 235 3.20 -5.65 28.79
C ILE A 235 4.46 -5.65 29.65
N ALA A 236 4.31 -5.53 30.97
CA ALA A 236 5.44 -5.51 31.89
C ALA A 236 6.18 -6.85 31.95
N ALA A 237 5.50 -7.95 31.61
CA ALA A 237 6.06 -9.30 31.61
C ALA A 237 6.82 -9.64 30.31
N ASP A 238 6.67 -8.86 29.22
CA ASP A 238 7.40 -9.15 27.99
C ASP A 238 8.91 -8.99 28.20
N PRO A 239 9.74 -10.01 27.93
CA PRO A 239 11.17 -9.95 28.19
C PRO A 239 11.92 -8.99 27.25
N THR A 240 11.31 -8.59 26.13
CA THR A 240 11.97 -7.87 25.04
C THR A 240 11.66 -6.36 25.08
N PRO A 241 12.63 -5.49 25.43
CA PRO A 241 12.36 -4.06 25.56
C PRO A 241 11.78 -3.38 24.31
N PRO A 242 12.19 -3.71 23.06
CA PRO A 242 11.53 -3.21 21.86
C PRO A 242 10.03 -3.54 21.75
N VAL A 243 9.57 -4.66 22.32
CA VAL A 243 8.14 -5.02 22.34
C VAL A 243 7.41 -4.12 23.32
N ARG A 244 7.91 -3.97 24.55
CA ARG A 244 7.34 -3.05 25.56
C ARG A 244 7.27 -1.61 25.05
N ALA A 245 8.33 -1.12 24.41
CA ALA A 245 8.35 0.19 23.78
C ALA A 245 7.31 0.32 22.64
N SER A 246 7.03 -0.75 21.89
CA SER A 246 5.97 -0.76 20.88
C SER A 246 4.58 -0.72 21.52
N ALA A 247 4.39 -1.43 22.64
CA ALA A 247 3.17 -1.41 23.43
C ALA A 247 2.88 -0.01 23.97
N TYR A 248 3.87 0.66 24.59
CA TYR A 248 3.69 2.01 25.11
C TYR A 248 3.24 2.99 24.03
N ARG A 249 3.85 2.96 22.83
CA ARG A 249 3.42 3.80 21.72
C ARG A 249 1.99 3.51 21.27
N ALA A 250 1.63 2.23 21.15
CA ALA A 250 0.28 1.81 20.76
C ALA A 250 -0.78 2.29 21.76
N LEU A 251 -0.53 2.10 23.06
CA LEU A 251 -1.37 2.61 24.13
C LEU A 251 -1.45 4.14 24.13
N GLY A 252 -0.36 4.82 23.79
CA GLY A 252 -0.34 6.25 23.58
C GLY A 252 -1.29 6.67 22.47
N THR A 253 -1.34 5.93 21.35
CA THR A 253 -2.30 6.17 20.27
C THR A 253 -3.75 5.94 20.70
N TRP A 254 -4.00 5.00 21.61
CA TRP A 254 -5.34 4.78 22.16
C TRP A 254 -5.78 5.92 23.08
N GLY A 255 -4.85 6.44 23.90
CA GLY A 255 -4.95 7.72 24.62
C GLY A 255 -5.98 7.79 25.75
N ASP A 256 -6.78 6.74 25.96
CA ASP A 256 -7.79 6.70 27.01
C ASP A 256 -7.17 6.41 28.40
N ALA A 257 -7.97 6.64 29.45
CA ALA A 257 -7.50 6.54 30.83
C ALA A 257 -6.90 5.18 31.20
N GLU A 258 -7.42 4.07 30.67
CA GLU A 258 -6.92 2.73 30.97
C GLU A 258 -5.56 2.50 30.29
N ALA A 259 -5.43 2.90 29.02
CA ALA A 259 -4.17 2.84 28.28
C ALA A 259 -3.08 3.70 28.93
N ILE A 260 -3.43 4.93 29.35
CA ILE A 260 -2.50 5.83 30.06
C ILE A 260 -2.06 5.23 31.40
N ALA A 261 -3.00 4.71 32.20
CA ALA A 261 -2.69 4.07 33.48
C ALA A 261 -1.76 2.86 33.31
N ALA A 262 -1.94 2.08 32.23
CA ALA A 262 -1.06 0.96 31.92
C ALA A 262 0.37 1.42 31.54
N ILE A 263 0.52 2.51 30.78
CA ILE A 263 1.85 3.09 30.49
C ILE A 263 2.50 3.61 31.78
N GLU A 264 1.74 4.29 32.66
CA GLU A 264 2.28 4.79 33.93
C GLU A 264 2.75 3.65 34.84
N ALA A 265 1.96 2.58 34.96
CA ALA A 265 2.28 1.42 35.79
C ALA A 265 3.49 0.63 35.26
N ALA A 266 3.51 0.29 33.97
CA ALA A 266 4.56 -0.56 33.39
C ALA A 266 5.80 0.25 32.99
N GLY A 267 5.62 1.44 32.41
CA GLY A 267 6.68 2.26 31.85
C GLY A 267 7.58 2.94 32.88
N THR A 268 7.04 3.33 34.05
CA THR A 268 7.86 3.93 35.11
C THR A 268 8.76 2.91 35.82
N ALA A 269 8.31 1.67 35.90
CA ALA A 269 9.02 0.54 36.50
C ALA A 269 9.81 -0.30 35.48
N ASP A 270 9.81 0.06 34.19
CA ASP A 270 10.44 -0.73 33.13
C ASP A 270 11.95 -0.87 33.39
N PRO A 271 12.53 -2.08 33.36
CA PRO A 271 13.96 -2.27 33.64
C PRO A 271 14.86 -1.66 32.58
N ASP A 272 14.40 -1.53 31.33
CA ASP A 272 15.19 -0.99 30.22
C ASP A 272 15.06 0.52 30.10
N ALA A 273 16.19 1.22 30.03
CA ALA A 273 16.23 2.67 30.00
C ALA A 273 15.57 3.27 28.73
N ARG A 274 15.68 2.60 27.58
CA ARG A 274 15.10 3.10 26.31
C ARG A 274 13.58 2.91 26.29
N ALA A 275 13.10 1.81 26.84
CA ALA A 275 11.68 1.58 27.04
C ALA A 275 11.06 2.59 28.02
N ARG A 276 11.74 2.90 29.14
CA ARG A 276 11.34 3.98 30.06
C ARG A 276 11.25 5.34 29.36
N VAL A 277 12.25 5.70 28.54
CA VAL A 277 12.24 6.94 27.76
C VAL A 277 11.05 6.96 26.80
N THR A 278 10.78 5.86 26.08
CA THR A 278 9.64 5.76 25.18
C THR A 278 8.30 5.96 25.92
N ALA A 279 8.15 5.36 27.10
CA ALA A 279 6.96 5.54 27.93
C ALA A 279 6.80 7.01 28.37
N ALA A 280 7.87 7.64 28.85
CA ALA A 280 7.87 9.04 29.26
C ALA A 280 7.53 10.00 28.11
N GLU A 281 8.15 9.82 26.94
CA GLU A 281 7.86 10.59 25.72
C GLU A 281 6.39 10.46 25.31
N THR A 282 5.86 9.24 25.38
CA THR A 282 4.45 8.98 25.05
C THR A 282 3.50 9.69 26.01
N LEU A 283 3.75 9.62 27.33
CA LEU A 283 2.94 10.30 28.34
C LEU A 283 3.00 11.83 28.21
N VAL A 284 4.18 12.38 27.92
CA VAL A 284 4.34 13.82 27.70
C VAL A 284 3.54 14.26 26.47
N SER A 285 3.63 13.52 25.36
CA SER A 285 2.85 13.82 24.15
C SER A 285 1.35 13.87 24.44
N GLN A 286 0.82 12.91 25.19
CA GLN A 286 -0.60 12.84 25.53
C GLN A 286 -1.06 14.00 26.41
N ARG A 287 -0.24 14.41 27.39
CA ARG A 287 -0.52 15.61 28.21
C ARG A 287 -0.54 16.88 27.38
N THR A 288 0.44 17.08 26.50
CA THR A 288 0.48 18.25 25.62
C THR A 288 -0.70 18.30 24.65
N SER A 289 -1.15 17.15 24.14
CA SER A 289 -2.35 17.07 23.30
C SER A 289 -3.62 17.41 24.07
N ALA A 290 -3.75 16.96 25.33
CA ALA A 290 -4.89 17.31 26.18
C ALA A 290 -4.91 18.80 26.58
N GLU A 291 -3.74 19.40 26.85
CA GLU A 291 -3.60 20.82 27.18
C GLU A 291 -3.84 21.74 25.97
N ALA A 292 -3.59 21.27 24.74
CA ALA A 292 -3.85 22.01 23.51
C ALA A 292 -5.35 22.08 23.14
N VAL A 293 -6.22 21.31 23.79
CA VAL A 293 -7.69 21.38 23.64
C VAL A 293 -8.25 22.41 24.63
N ASP A 294 -7.86 23.69 24.46
CA ASP A 294 -8.57 24.81 25.07
C ASP A 294 -9.85 25.08 24.26
N PRO A 295 -11.06 25.12 24.86
CA PRO A 295 -12.32 25.36 24.16
C PRO A 295 -12.40 26.68 23.37
N ASN A 296 -11.46 27.61 23.57
CA ASN A 296 -11.42 28.92 22.91
C ASN A 296 -10.33 29.09 21.84
N ASP A 297 -9.49 28.09 21.56
CA ASP A 297 -8.45 28.21 20.52
C ASP A 297 -9.02 27.80 19.15
N PRO A 298 -8.99 28.66 18.10
CA PRO A 298 -9.53 28.29 16.80
C PRO A 298 -8.72 27.17 16.14
N PRO A 299 -9.34 26.34 15.27
CA PRO A 299 -8.69 25.14 14.74
C PRO A 299 -7.45 25.53 13.91
N ARG A 300 -6.27 25.15 14.41
CA ARG A 300 -5.02 25.26 13.65
C ARG A 300 -4.96 24.11 12.64
N ALA A 301 -4.91 24.47 11.36
CA ALA A 301 -4.67 23.54 10.27
C ALA A 301 -3.28 22.87 10.42
N ASP A 302 -3.27 21.55 10.27
CA ASP A 302 -2.15 20.67 9.98
C ASP A 302 -0.77 20.97 10.61
N LEU A 303 -0.45 20.20 11.66
CA LEU A 303 0.94 19.82 11.99
C LEU A 303 1.01 18.30 12.16
N GLY A 304 0.57 17.59 11.13
CA GLY A 304 0.60 16.13 11.01
C GLY A 304 1.67 15.64 10.04
N ALA A 305 2.84 16.27 10.00
CA ALA A 305 4.01 15.71 9.33
C ALA A 305 5.26 16.39 9.92
N ASP A 306 6.33 15.62 10.10
CA ASP A 306 7.68 16.12 10.33
C ASP A 306 8.13 16.39 11.79
N ARG A 307 8.23 15.34 12.61
CA ARG A 307 9.18 15.29 13.75
C ARG A 307 9.72 13.88 14.01
N THR A 308 10.44 13.30 13.05
CA THR A 308 11.37 12.20 13.32
C THR A 308 12.71 12.46 12.65
N ALA A 309 13.43 13.47 13.14
CA ALA A 309 14.83 13.67 12.79
C ALA A 309 15.59 14.32 13.96
N SER A 310 15.85 13.55 15.02
CA SER A 310 17.06 13.75 15.82
C SER A 310 17.30 12.56 16.76
N ALA A 311 18.28 11.72 16.42
CA ALA A 311 19.29 11.21 17.35
C ALA A 311 20.18 10.17 16.63
N ASN A 312 21.45 10.51 16.50
CA ASN A 312 22.51 9.70 15.90
C ASN A 312 22.82 8.43 16.71
N GLY A 313 23.07 7.33 15.99
CA GLY A 313 23.56 6.06 16.52
C GLY A 313 22.91 4.84 15.86
N ARG A 314 23.00 4.72 14.53
CA ARG A 314 22.26 3.70 13.76
C ARG A 314 22.99 2.35 13.75
N SER A 315 22.38 1.33 14.35
CA SER A 315 22.11 0.11 13.57
C SER A 315 20.92 0.44 12.67
N VAL A 316 21.05 0.25 11.35
CA VAL A 316 19.94 0.50 10.42
C VAL A 316 18.83 -0.49 10.76
N ASP A 317 17.77 -0.01 11.41
CA ASP A 317 16.54 -0.78 11.59
C ASP A 317 15.84 -0.83 10.23
N GLU A 318 15.90 -2.00 9.56
CA GLU A 318 15.24 -2.24 8.26
C GLU A 318 13.74 -1.87 8.32
N THR A 319 13.13 -1.98 9.50
CA THR A 319 11.73 -1.59 9.74
C THR A 319 11.52 -0.08 9.66
N ALA A 320 12.48 0.73 10.12
CA ALA A 320 12.40 2.20 10.05
C ALA A 320 12.66 2.71 8.62
N ALA A 321 13.57 2.07 7.88
CA ALA A 321 13.75 2.36 6.45
C ALA A 321 12.48 2.03 5.64
N PHE A 322 11.77 0.97 6.03
CA PHE A 322 10.51 0.59 5.42
C PHE A 322 9.35 1.53 5.82
N ASP A 323 9.21 1.91 7.10
CA ASP A 323 8.20 2.89 7.54
C ASP A 323 8.33 4.21 6.78
N VAL A 324 9.57 4.66 6.53
CA VAL A 324 9.85 5.84 5.68
C VAL A 324 9.43 5.56 4.23
N ALA A 325 9.90 4.48 3.61
CA ALA A 325 9.52 4.14 2.23
C ALA A 325 8.00 4.01 2.05
N TRP A 326 7.30 3.49 3.06
CA TRP A 326 5.85 3.36 3.08
C TRP A 326 5.14 4.69 3.24
N ALA A 327 5.61 5.58 4.12
CA ALA A 327 5.08 6.94 4.23
C ALA A 327 5.17 7.68 2.88
N TRP A 328 6.26 7.51 2.15
CA TRP A 328 6.42 8.04 0.79
C TRP A 328 5.47 7.39 -0.23
N ALA A 329 5.21 6.08 -0.15
CA ALA A 329 4.29 5.37 -1.03
C ALA A 329 2.82 5.73 -0.76
N VAL A 330 2.45 5.93 0.51
CA VAL A 330 1.11 6.37 0.94
C VAL A 330 0.86 7.83 0.57
N GLU A 331 1.85 8.71 0.75
CA GLU A 331 1.78 10.10 0.30
C GLU A 331 1.62 10.17 -1.23
N HIS A 332 2.36 9.36 -2.00
CA HIS A 332 2.12 9.24 -3.44
C HIS A 332 0.70 8.73 -3.73
N ALA A 333 0.26 7.63 -3.12
CA ALA A 333 -1.09 7.11 -3.35
C ALA A 333 -2.21 8.11 -2.97
N ARG A 334 -1.99 8.94 -1.96
CA ARG A 334 -2.87 10.05 -1.56
C ARG A 334 -2.82 11.18 -2.60
N PHE A 335 -1.63 11.55 -3.06
CA PHE A 335 -1.46 12.51 -4.15
C PHE A 335 -2.12 12.03 -5.44
N ASP A 336 -1.95 10.77 -5.80
CA ASP A 336 -2.57 10.13 -6.96
C ASP A 336 -4.10 10.09 -6.85
N ARG A 337 -4.65 9.90 -5.64
CA ARG A 337 -6.08 10.03 -5.38
C ARG A 337 -6.55 11.47 -5.56
N LEU A 338 -5.83 12.43 -4.97
CA LEU A 338 -6.14 13.86 -5.06
C LEU A 338 -6.08 14.36 -6.51
N ALA A 339 -5.09 13.92 -7.28
CA ALA A 339 -4.92 14.24 -8.70
C ALA A 339 -6.06 13.66 -9.55
N ARG A 340 -6.53 12.44 -9.23
CA ARG A 340 -7.72 11.84 -9.85
C ARG A 340 -8.99 12.62 -9.53
N ASP A 341 -9.17 13.05 -8.28
CA ASP A 341 -10.35 13.81 -7.87
C ASP A 341 -10.37 15.21 -8.51
N ILE A 342 -9.22 15.91 -8.55
CA ILE A 342 -9.07 17.21 -9.24
C ILE A 342 -9.35 17.07 -10.75
N SER A 343 -8.89 15.98 -11.36
CA SER A 343 -9.17 15.71 -12.78
C SER A 343 -10.66 15.49 -13.02
N ARG A 344 -11.36 14.71 -12.17
CA ARG A 344 -12.82 14.51 -12.27
C ARG A 344 -13.62 15.80 -12.05
N ASP A 345 -13.20 16.67 -11.13
CA ASP A 345 -13.86 17.94 -10.88
C ASP A 345 -13.67 18.93 -12.04
N ARG A 346 -12.48 18.98 -12.64
CA ARG A 346 -12.23 19.73 -13.89
C ARG A 346 -13.13 19.25 -15.02
N ASP A 347 -13.39 17.95 -15.10
CA ASP A 347 -14.19 17.35 -16.16
C ASP A 347 -15.68 17.69 -15.99
N ARG A 348 -16.21 17.63 -14.77
CA ARG A 348 -17.55 18.16 -14.45
C ARG A 348 -17.71 19.61 -14.89
N LEU A 349 -16.75 20.46 -14.56
CA LEU A 349 -16.78 21.87 -14.94
C LEU A 349 -16.71 22.07 -16.46
N HIS A 350 -15.99 21.21 -17.18
CA HIS A 350 -15.89 21.28 -18.64
C HIS A 350 -17.19 20.82 -19.33
N ASP A 351 -17.87 19.81 -18.78
CA ASP A 351 -19.16 19.33 -19.27
C ASP A 351 -20.30 20.31 -18.94
N GLU A 352 -20.27 20.95 -17.76
CA GLU A 352 -21.22 22.01 -17.36
C GLU A 352 -21.10 23.29 -18.22
N VAL A 353 -19.94 23.55 -18.81
CA VAL A 353 -19.71 24.70 -19.71
C VAL A 353 -20.12 24.39 -21.16
N ARG A 354 -20.27 23.10 -21.52
CA ARG A 354 -20.67 22.66 -22.87
C ARG A 354 -22.14 22.21 -22.99
N GLY A 355 -22.85 22.02 -21.88
CA GLY A 355 -24.31 21.87 -21.83
C GLY A 355 -25.02 23.21 -21.80
#